data_AF-A0A7J2SQC7-F1
#
_entry.id   AF-A0A7J2SQC7-F1
#
_cell.length_a   1.000
_cell.length_b   1.000
_cell.length_c   1.000
_cell.angle_alpha   90.00
_cell.angle_beta   90.00
_cell.angle_gamma   90.00
#
_symmetry.space_group_name_H-M   'P 1'
#
loop_
_entity.id
_entity.type
_entity.pdbx_description
1 polymer ?
#
loop_
_entity_poly.entity_id
_entity_poly.type
_entity_poly.pdbx_seq_one_letter_code
_entity_poly.pdbx_strand_id
1 'polypeptide(L)'
;MELPVVEFPSYVEEMSNDFTHLFKQERQLTHFKRLMTGYVVAEKKTIAHMNGLFTYHTNQSNLNRFVTSSDWDTEEMNRVKINMIN
;
A
#
# COMPACT_ATOMS: atom_id res chain seq x y z
N MET A 1 -19.64 9.61 2.62
CA MET A 1 -19.60 8.36 3.39
C MET A 1 -18.61 7.46 2.69
N GLU A 2 -17.49 7.13 3.35
CA GLU A 2 -16.52 6.19 2.80
C GLU A 2 -17.03 4.77 3.03
N LEU A 3 -16.92 3.93 2.00
CA LEU A 3 -17.31 2.53 2.09
C LEU A 3 -16.18 1.73 2.76
N PRO A 4 -16.50 0.78 3.65
CA PRO A 4 -15.50 -0.10 4.23
C PRO A 4 -14.88 -0.99 3.14
N VAL A 5 -13.56 -1.17 3.22
CA VAL A 5 -12.78 -2.00 2.32
C VAL A 5 -12.71 -3.43 2.87
N VAL A 6 -13.26 -4.37 2.12
CA VAL A 6 -13.25 -5.81 2.46
C VAL A 6 -12.10 -6.56 1.79
N GLU A 7 -11.70 -6.10 0.61
CA GLU A 7 -10.64 -6.67 -0.21
C GLU A 7 -9.89 -5.58 -0.98
N PHE A 8 -8.70 -5.88 -1.48
CA PHE A 8 -7.97 -4.95 -2.32
C PHE A 8 -8.66 -4.83 -3.68
N PRO A 9 -8.83 -3.61 -4.24
CA PRO A 9 -9.34 -3.44 -5.59
C PRO A 9 -8.47 -4.19 -6.61
N SER A 10 -9.08 -4.78 -7.65
CA SER A 10 -8.36 -5.59 -8.65
C SER A 10 -7.20 -4.86 -9.32
N TYR A 11 -7.38 -3.58 -9.65
CA TYR A 11 -6.29 -2.78 -10.23
C TYR A 11 -5.12 -2.59 -9.27
N VAL A 12 -5.36 -2.55 -7.94
CA VAL A 12 -4.28 -2.50 -6.94
C VAL A 12 -3.55 -3.83 -6.89
N GLU A 13 -4.28 -4.95 -6.96
CA GLU A 13 -3.69 -6.29 -7.03
C GLU A 13 -2.78 -6.43 -8.24
N GLU A 14 -3.29 -6.11 -9.43
CA GLU A 14 -2.56 -6.20 -10.70
C GLU A 14 -1.32 -5.30 -10.71
N MET A 15 -1.50 -4.02 -10.40
CA MET A 15 -0.43 -3.02 -10.38
C MET A 15 0.67 -3.36 -9.38
N SER A 16 0.32 -3.97 -8.24
CA SER A 16 1.30 -4.30 -7.20
C SER A 16 2.26 -5.42 -7.60
N ASN A 17 1.95 -6.19 -8.65
CA ASN A 17 2.82 -7.25 -9.14
C ASN A 17 4.18 -6.71 -9.62
N ASP A 18 4.20 -5.54 -10.23
CA ASP A 18 5.41 -4.86 -10.71
C ASP A 18 6.33 -4.38 -9.57
N PHE A 19 5.82 -4.36 -8.33
CA PHE A 19 6.56 -3.94 -7.13
C PHE A 19 6.98 -5.13 -6.27
N THR A 20 6.67 -6.37 -6.64
CA THR A 20 6.91 -7.55 -5.80
C THR A 20 8.39 -7.74 -5.45
N HIS A 21 9.30 -7.47 -6.39
CA HIS A 21 10.75 -7.59 -6.17
C HIS A 21 11.32 -6.58 -5.16
N LEU A 22 10.60 -5.49 -4.85
CA LEU A 22 11.02 -4.50 -3.86
C LEU A 22 10.88 -4.98 -2.42
N PHE A 23 10.01 -5.96 -2.19
CA PHE A 23 9.59 -6.36 -0.85
C PHE A 23 10.20 -7.70 -0.49
N LYS A 24 10.94 -7.73 0.63
CA LYS A 24 11.59 -8.95 1.15
C LYS A 24 10.59 -9.92 1.76
N GLN A 25 9.44 -9.42 2.19
CA GLN A 25 8.41 -10.19 2.88
C GLN A 25 7.04 -9.92 2.27
N GLU A 26 6.22 -10.95 2.16
CA GLU A 26 4.83 -10.84 1.68
C GLU A 26 4.03 -9.78 2.46
N ARG A 27 4.30 -9.67 3.76
CA ARG A 27 3.66 -8.65 4.61
C ARG A 27 3.96 -7.21 4.17
N GLN A 28 5.15 -6.93 3.65
CA GLN A 28 5.50 -5.61 3.12
C GLN A 28 4.69 -5.31 1.86
N LEU A 29 4.50 -6.30 0.98
CA LEU A 29 3.63 -6.19 -0.18
C LEU A 29 2.16 -5.96 0.22
N THR A 30 1.67 -6.64 1.27
CA THR A 30 0.32 -6.40 1.81
C THR A 30 0.16 -4.97 2.34
N HIS A 31 1.17 -4.43 3.04
CA HIS A 31 1.15 -3.03 3.51
C HIS A 31 1.16 -2.05 2.35
N PHE A 32 1.93 -2.33 1.29
CA PHE A 32 1.94 -1.55 0.07
C PHE A 32 0.55 -1.50 -0.59
N LYS A 33 -0.07 -2.67 -0.84
CA LYS A 33 -1.44 -2.78 -1.38
C LYS A 33 -2.45 -2.00 -0.52
N ARG A 34 -2.31 -2.08 0.80
CA ARG A 34 -3.14 -1.34 1.75
C ARG A 34 -2.99 0.18 1.62
N LEU A 35 -1.77 0.68 1.49
CA LEU A 35 -1.54 2.11 1.26
C LEU A 35 -2.08 2.55 -0.10
N MET A 36 -1.82 1.81 -1.18
CA MET A 36 -2.31 2.15 -2.52
C MET A 36 -3.83 2.23 -2.56
N THR A 37 -4.50 1.26 -1.94
CA THR A 37 -5.96 1.28 -1.79
C THR A 37 -6.42 2.50 -1.00
N GLY A 38 -5.83 2.76 0.17
CA GLY A 38 -6.15 3.93 0.99
C GLY A 38 -5.95 5.27 0.27
N TYR A 39 -4.90 5.39 -0.55
CA TYR A 39 -4.65 6.57 -1.38
C TYR A 39 -5.71 6.79 -2.46
N VAL A 40 -6.45 5.76 -2.86
CA VAL A 40 -7.57 5.93 -3.80
C VAL A 40 -8.88 6.17 -3.07
N VAL A 41 -9.20 5.38 -2.05
CA VAL A 41 -10.56 5.40 -1.46
C VAL A 41 -10.77 6.42 -0.34
N ALA A 42 -9.70 6.82 0.36
CA ALA A 42 -9.83 7.63 1.56
C ALA A 42 -10.02 9.13 1.26
N GLU A 43 -10.91 9.80 1.96
CA GLU A 43 -11.03 11.26 1.95
C GLU A 43 -9.81 11.91 2.61
N LYS A 44 -9.35 11.34 3.74
CA LYS A 44 -8.16 11.81 4.47
C LYS A 44 -6.99 10.87 4.29
N LYS A 45 -5.85 11.40 3.86
CA LYS A 45 -4.63 10.62 3.54
C LYS A 45 -3.69 10.39 4.73
N THR A 46 -4.24 10.34 5.94
CA THR A 46 -3.45 9.93 7.12
C THR A 46 -3.39 8.41 7.20
N ILE A 47 -2.27 7.86 7.70
CA ILE A 47 -2.12 6.40 7.83
C ILE A 47 -3.22 5.81 8.72
N ALA A 48 -3.59 6.52 9.80
CA ALA A 48 -4.66 6.10 10.70
C ALA A 48 -6.01 5.99 9.98
N HIS A 49 -6.38 7.02 9.22
CA HIS A 49 -7.66 7.07 8.51
C HIS A 49 -7.72 6.02 7.40
N MET A 50 -6.69 5.95 6.55
CA MET A 50 -6.59 4.95 5.48
C MET A 50 -6.64 3.51 6.02
N ASN A 51 -5.95 3.22 7.13
CA ASN A 51 -5.97 1.89 7.75
C ASN A 51 -7.33 1.56 8.37
N GLY A 52 -8.05 2.57 8.87
CA GLY A 52 -9.37 2.43 9.50
C GLY A 52 -10.48 2.06 8.53
N LEU A 53 -10.30 2.31 7.23
CA LEU A 53 -11.29 1.94 6.20
C LEU A 53 -11.40 0.43 5.98
N PHE A 54 -10.36 -0.33 6.33
CA PHE A 54 -10.37 -1.78 6.14
C PHE A 54 -11.10 -2.49 7.27
N THR A 55 -11.98 -3.41 6.90
CA THR A 55 -12.73 -4.27 7.84
C THR A 55 -11.81 -5.19 8.65
N TYR A 56 -10.73 -5.68 8.05
CA TYR A 56 -9.67 -6.39 8.75
C TYR A 56 -8.56 -5.42 9.14
N HIS A 57 -8.22 -5.36 10.42
CA HIS A 57 -7.21 -4.42 10.91
C HIS A 57 -5.81 -5.04 10.91
N THR A 58 -4.90 -4.34 10.24
CA THR A 58 -3.46 -4.49 10.47
C THR A 58 -3.07 -3.54 11.60
N ASN A 59 -2.16 -3.96 12.48
CA ASN A 59 -1.61 -3.10 13.52
C ASN A 59 -0.98 -1.84 12.89
N GLN A 60 -1.55 -0.67 13.20
CA GLN A 60 -1.16 0.62 12.63
C GLN A 60 0.33 0.92 12.82
N SER A 61 0.95 0.48 13.92
CA SER A 61 2.39 0.66 14.14
C SER A 61 3.24 -0.05 13.09
N ASN A 62 2.78 -1.20 12.57
CA ASN A 62 3.49 -1.90 11.49
C ASN A 62 3.36 -1.18 10.16
N LEU A 63 2.21 -0.55 9.89
CA LEU A 63 2.02 0.25 8.69
C LEU A 63 2.84 1.55 8.75
N ASN A 64 2.94 2.18 9.92
CA ASN A 64 3.84 3.32 10.12
C ASN A 64 5.30 2.91 9.87
N ARG A 65 5.76 1.82 10.48
CA ARG A 65 7.13 1.28 10.27
C ARG A 65 7.40 0.91 8.82
N PHE A 66 6.38 0.45 8.09
CA PHE A 66 6.48 0.18 6.66
C PHE A 66 6.87 1.44 5.87
N VAL A 67 6.27 2.58 6.20
CA VAL A 67 6.54 3.86 5.52
C VAL A 67 7.84 4.51 5.99
N THR A 68 8.18 4.44 7.28
CA THR A 68 9.27 5.23 7.85
C THR A 68 10.60 4.50 8.00
N SER A 69 10.57 3.17 8.11
CA SER A 69 11.70 2.41 8.65
C SER A 69 11.95 1.07 7.95
N SER A 70 11.23 0.79 6.86
CA SER A 70 11.50 -0.40 6.05
C SER A 70 12.62 -0.14 5.06
N ASP A 71 13.26 -1.22 4.67
CA ASP A 71 14.48 -1.28 3.86
C ASP A 71 14.21 -1.51 2.37
N TRP A 72 12.99 -1.25 1.90
CA TRP A 72 12.66 -1.30 0.47
C TRP A 72 13.29 -0.11 -0.25
N ASP A 73 13.74 -0.35 -1.48
CA ASP A 73 14.51 0.61 -2.26
C ASP A 73 13.58 1.68 -2.89
N THR A 74 13.76 2.94 -2.46
CA THR A 74 12.95 4.06 -2.94
C THR A 74 13.30 4.46 -4.38
N GLU A 75 14.56 4.33 -4.78
CA GLU A 75 15.00 4.64 -6.15
C GLU A 75 14.43 3.61 -7.13
N GLU A 76 14.50 2.33 -6.77
CA GLU A 76 13.87 1.24 -7.50
C GLU A 76 12.35 1.44 -7.62
N MET A 77 11.68 1.80 -6.52
CA MET A 77 10.24 2.08 -6.53
C MET A 77 9.89 3.21 -7.52
N ASN A 78 10.72 4.26 -7.57
CA ASN A 78 10.52 5.34 -8.54
C ASN A 78 10.74 4.86 -9.98
N ARG A 79 11.73 3.99 -10.21
CA ARG A 79 11.98 3.43 -11.54
C ARG A 79 10.82 2.58 -12.04
N VAL A 80 10.25 1.72 -11.18
CA VAL A 80 9.06 0.93 -11.52
C VAL A 80 7.91 1.85 -11.93
N LYS A 81 7.62 2.90 -11.15
CA LYS A 81 6.57 3.88 -11.48
C LYS A 81 6.78 4.56 -12.83
N ILE A 82 8.02 4.94 -13.15
CA ILE A 82 8.36 5.56 -14.44
C ILE A 82 8.10 4.57 -15.59
N ASN A 83 8.50 3.31 -15.43
CA ASN A 83 8.31 2.27 -16.45
C ASN A 83 6.84 1.93 -16.70
N MET A 84 5.94 2.16 -15.74
CA MET A 84 4.50 1.93 -15.93
C MET A 84 3.81 3.00 -16.77
N ILE A 85 4.41 4.19 -16.89
CA ILE A 85 3.82 5.36 -17.57
C ILE A 85 4.41 5.55 -18.98
N ASN A 86 5.57 4.95 -19.24
CA ASN A 86 6.26 4.97 -20.54
C ASN A 86 5.84 3.77 -21.40
#